data_AF-A0A7X7RYX3-F1
#
_entry.id   AF-A0A7X7RYX3-F1
#
_cell.length_a   1.000
_cell.length_b   1.000
_cell.length_c   1.000
_cell.angle_alpha   90.00
_cell.angle_beta   90.00
_cell.angle_gamma   90.00
#
_symmetry.space_group_name_H-M   'P 1'
#
loop_
_entity.id
_entity.type
_entity.pdbx_description
1 polymer ?
#
loop_
_entity_poly.entity_id
_entity_poly.type
_entity_poly.pdbx_seq_one_letter_code
_entity_poly.pdbx_strand_id
1 'polypeptide(L)'
;MTTCPIIESGMTFGPYSPGQCFHIEKSKTYAAIQPGVKMAEFLLLRMDSGKASALWVVEAKSSSPRPETQQNFDEFIAEVREKMINAFSLCWASCLKRHEQAAEELPEPFKELDLSQACVRFILVINGHRESWLAPLQEALREALRPTIKTWRFGPNSVTVINETLAKQYDLIL
;
A
#
# COMPACT_ATOMS: atom_id res chain seq x y z
N MET A 1 6.10 -14.12 -10.50
CA MET A 1 5.85 -13.92 -9.07
C MET A 1 7.18 -13.64 -8.38
N THR A 2 7.35 -12.45 -7.79
CA THR A 2 8.65 -12.02 -7.24
C THR A 2 8.75 -12.38 -5.77
N THR A 3 9.57 -13.37 -5.45
CA THR A 3 10.15 -13.55 -4.11
C THR A 3 11.36 -12.64 -3.91
N CYS A 4 11.87 -12.03 -4.99
CA CYS A 4 12.92 -11.03 -4.94
C CYS A 4 12.47 -9.83 -4.11
N PRO A 5 13.34 -9.31 -3.22
CA PRO A 5 13.06 -8.08 -2.50
C PRO A 5 12.81 -6.89 -3.43
N ILE A 6 11.98 -5.95 -2.98
CA ILE A 6 11.72 -4.68 -3.66
C ILE A 6 12.62 -3.63 -3.00
N ILE A 7 13.49 -3.01 -3.79
CA ILE A 7 14.36 -1.92 -3.32
C ILE A 7 13.66 -0.60 -3.68
N GLU A 8 13.20 0.13 -2.67
CA GLU A 8 12.47 1.38 -2.88
C GLU A 8 12.75 2.36 -1.73
N SER A 9 12.91 3.65 -2.05
CA SER A 9 13.11 4.72 -1.06
C SER A 9 14.28 4.48 -0.08
N GLY A 10 15.31 3.76 -0.52
CA GLY A 10 16.48 3.40 0.30
C GLY A 10 16.22 2.27 1.30
N MET A 11 15.15 1.51 1.14
CA MET A 11 14.78 0.35 1.97
C MET A 11 14.64 -0.90 1.10
N THR A 12 14.80 -2.07 1.72
CA THR A 12 14.65 -3.38 1.06
C THR A 12 13.45 -4.11 1.64
N PHE A 13 12.35 -4.14 0.89
CA PHE A 13 11.10 -4.80 1.26
C PHE A 13 11.09 -6.27 0.89
N GLY A 14 10.71 -7.14 1.84
CA GLY A 14 10.80 -8.59 1.68
C GLY A 14 12.22 -9.13 1.86
N PRO A 15 12.53 -10.37 1.42
CA PRO A 15 11.70 -11.22 0.57
C PRO A 15 10.44 -11.67 1.30
N TYR A 16 9.33 -11.73 0.57
CA TYR A 16 8.06 -12.23 1.08
C TYR A 16 7.79 -13.65 0.56
N SER A 17 6.88 -14.36 1.23
CA SER A 17 6.52 -15.71 0.76
C SER A 17 5.92 -15.67 -0.65
N PRO A 18 6.15 -16.72 -1.47
CA PRO A 18 5.65 -16.78 -2.83
C PRO A 18 4.15 -16.46 -2.93
N GLY A 19 3.80 -15.57 -3.87
CA GLY A 19 2.42 -15.20 -4.16
C GLY A 19 1.77 -14.23 -3.16
N GLN A 20 2.44 -13.87 -2.07
CA GLN A 20 1.91 -12.89 -1.11
C GLN A 20 2.18 -11.44 -1.51
N CYS A 21 3.20 -11.18 -2.33
CA CYS A 21 3.54 -9.84 -2.78
C CYS A 21 3.26 -9.67 -4.27
N PHE A 22 2.66 -8.53 -4.63
CA PHE A 22 2.46 -8.11 -6.00
C PHE A 22 3.02 -6.69 -6.21
N HIS A 23 4.10 -6.59 -6.98
CA HIS A 23 4.77 -5.32 -7.32
C HIS A 23 3.94 -4.53 -8.34
N ILE A 24 2.83 -3.96 -7.88
CA ILE A 24 1.78 -3.37 -8.73
C ILE A 24 2.30 -2.19 -9.55
N GLU A 25 3.25 -1.40 -9.03
CA GLU A 25 3.87 -0.28 -9.75
C GLU A 25 4.68 -0.73 -11.00
N LYS A 26 5.09 -2.01 -11.05
CA LYS A 26 5.80 -2.61 -12.19
C LYS A 26 4.94 -3.62 -12.96
N SER A 27 3.64 -3.67 -12.68
CA SER A 27 2.71 -4.63 -13.31
C SER A 27 2.36 -4.22 -14.74
N LYS A 28 2.06 -5.21 -15.59
CA LYS A 28 1.56 -4.99 -16.96
C LYS A 28 0.18 -4.35 -16.93
N THR A 29 -0.67 -4.72 -15.97
CA THR A 29 -2.00 -4.12 -15.80
C THR A 29 -1.91 -2.63 -15.53
N TYR A 30 -0.98 -2.20 -14.67
CA TYR A 30 -0.74 -0.78 -14.45
C TYR A 30 -0.17 -0.10 -15.70
N ALA A 31 0.83 -0.71 -16.36
CA ALA A 31 1.42 -0.15 -17.59
C ALA A 31 0.37 0.15 -18.67
N ALA A 32 -0.69 -0.65 -18.76
CA ALA A 32 -1.80 -0.43 -19.70
C ALA A 32 -2.68 0.79 -19.38
N ILE A 33 -2.68 1.28 -18.14
CA ILE A 33 -3.52 2.41 -17.69
C ILE A 33 -2.70 3.59 -17.13
N GLN A 34 -1.38 3.52 -17.19
CA GLN A 34 -0.44 4.45 -16.53
C GLN A 34 -0.67 5.94 -16.84
N PRO A 35 -1.07 6.37 -18.07
CA PRO A 35 -1.28 7.79 -18.35
C PRO A 35 -2.34 8.41 -17.41
N GLY A 36 -1.90 9.35 -16.57
CA GLY A 36 -2.77 10.06 -15.63
C GLY A 36 -3.17 9.27 -14.37
N VAL A 37 -2.57 8.09 -14.14
CA VAL A 37 -2.83 7.26 -12.96
C VAL A 37 -1.54 7.09 -12.18
N LYS A 38 -1.50 7.54 -10.92
CA LYS A 38 -0.39 7.24 -10.01
C LYS A 38 -0.63 5.91 -9.29
N MET A 39 0.43 5.21 -8.94
CA MET A 39 0.36 3.88 -8.35
C MET A 39 1.23 3.80 -7.08
N ALA A 40 0.76 3.04 -6.10
CA ALA A 40 1.57 2.67 -4.94
C ALA A 40 2.58 1.57 -5.33
N GLU A 41 3.64 1.43 -4.54
CA GLU A 41 4.76 0.53 -4.86
C GLU A 41 4.30 -0.92 -5.01
N PHE A 42 3.68 -1.50 -3.98
CA PHE A 42 3.29 -2.90 -4.01
C PHE A 42 2.10 -3.21 -3.09
N LEU A 43 1.55 -4.39 -3.30
CA LEU A 43 0.52 -4.99 -2.48
C LEU A 43 1.08 -6.20 -1.75
N LEU A 44 0.71 -6.37 -0.49
CA LEU A 44 1.14 -7.50 0.34
C LEU A 44 -0.07 -8.16 1.02
N LEU A 45 -0.20 -9.47 0.87
CA LEU A 45 -1.16 -10.28 1.62
C LEU A 45 -0.54 -10.75 2.91
N ARG A 46 -1.17 -10.38 4.02
CA ARG A 46 -0.86 -10.91 5.34
C ARG A 46 -1.94 -11.92 5.72
N MET A 47 -1.53 -13.18 5.76
CA MET A 47 -2.33 -14.26 6.30
C MET A 47 -2.03 -14.32 7.81
N ASP A 48 -3.03 -14.11 8.66
CA ASP A 48 -2.92 -14.36 10.10
C ASP A 48 -3.69 -15.66 10.40
N SER A 49 -3.07 -16.60 11.10
CA SER A 49 -3.65 -17.91 11.34
C SER A 49 -4.94 -17.77 12.17
N GLY A 50 -6.07 -17.98 11.51
CA GLY A 50 -7.41 -17.88 12.11
C GLY A 50 -8.10 -16.52 11.99
N LYS A 51 -7.55 -15.56 11.23
CA LYS A 51 -8.25 -14.31 10.86
C LYS A 51 -8.37 -14.16 9.34
N ALA A 52 -9.28 -13.28 8.91
CA ALA A 52 -9.39 -12.91 7.51
C ALA A 52 -8.06 -12.33 6.99
N SER A 53 -7.69 -12.70 5.77
CA SER A 53 -6.53 -12.17 5.07
C SER A 53 -6.59 -10.64 5.04
N ALA A 54 -5.45 -9.99 5.28
CA ALA A 54 -5.33 -8.56 5.17
C ALA A 54 -4.54 -8.18 3.91
N LEU A 55 -5.16 -7.39 3.03
CA LEU A 55 -4.50 -6.74 1.91
C LEU A 55 -3.85 -5.45 2.40
N TRP A 56 -2.53 -5.38 2.29
CA TRP A 56 -1.76 -4.19 2.58
C TRP A 56 -1.39 -3.50 1.28
N VAL A 57 -1.72 -2.22 1.18
CA VAL A 57 -1.33 -1.32 0.08
C VAL A 57 -0.18 -0.48 0.59
N VAL A 58 1.02 -0.68 0.04
CA VAL A 58 2.24 -0.10 0.58
C VAL A 58 2.77 0.98 -0.37
N GLU A 59 2.92 2.19 0.16
CA GLU A 59 3.69 3.28 -0.44
C GLU A 59 4.96 3.50 0.40
N ALA A 60 6.10 3.66 -0.26
CA ALA A 60 7.36 3.99 0.40
C ALA A 60 7.84 5.37 -0.05
N LYS A 61 8.38 6.16 0.88
CA LYS A 61 9.00 7.46 0.60
C LYS A 61 10.34 7.58 1.30
N SER A 62 11.30 8.24 0.66
CA SER A 62 12.62 8.54 1.24
C SER A 62 12.58 9.73 2.21
N SER A 63 11.51 10.54 2.16
CA SER A 63 11.29 11.70 3.02
C SER A 63 9.83 12.13 2.93
N SER A 64 9.42 13.07 3.80
CA SER A 64 8.13 13.75 3.68
C SER A 64 8.26 15.22 4.13
N PRO A 65 7.39 16.11 3.63
CA PRO A 65 7.33 17.48 4.12
C PRO A 65 6.91 17.52 5.59
N ARG A 66 7.46 18.47 6.35
CA ARG A 66 6.99 18.76 7.72
C ARG A 66 5.74 19.65 7.65
N PRO A 67 4.67 19.35 8.41
CA PRO A 67 3.45 20.14 8.40
C PRO A 67 3.67 21.62 8.73
N GLU A 68 4.61 21.89 9.64
CA GLU A 68 4.84 23.23 10.20
C GLU A 68 5.82 24.09 9.39
N THR A 69 6.68 23.47 8.57
CA THR A 69 7.86 24.16 8.01
C THR A 69 8.03 24.00 6.50
N GLN A 70 7.26 23.13 5.84
CA GLN A 70 7.39 22.91 4.40
C GLN A 70 6.08 23.18 3.68
N GLN A 71 6.16 24.04 2.67
CA GLN A 71 5.15 24.17 1.63
C GLN A 71 4.89 22.78 1.03
N ASN A 72 3.64 22.52 0.62
CA ASN A 72 3.20 21.31 -0.10
C ASN A 72 2.93 20.06 0.77
N PHE A 73 2.76 20.20 2.09
CA PHE A 73 2.32 19.07 2.93
C PHE A 73 1.00 18.44 2.47
N ASP A 74 0.00 19.28 2.16
CA ASP A 74 -1.30 18.80 1.71
C ASP A 74 -1.23 18.13 0.33
N GLU A 75 -0.38 18.64 -0.57
CA GLU A 75 -0.14 18.04 -1.89
C GLU A 75 0.53 16.67 -1.76
N PHE A 76 1.50 16.53 -0.84
CA PHE A 76 2.13 15.26 -0.53
C PHE A 76 1.12 14.23 -0.01
N ILE A 77 0.26 14.62 0.94
CA ILE A 77 -0.80 13.74 1.45
C ILE A 77 -1.79 13.36 0.34
N ALA A 78 -2.16 14.31 -0.51
CA ALA A 78 -3.05 14.08 -1.64
C ALA A 78 -2.46 13.09 -2.66
N GLU A 79 -1.17 13.21 -2.98
CA GLU A 79 -0.47 12.28 -3.86
C GLU A 79 -0.40 10.86 -3.28
N VAL A 80 -0.01 10.72 -2.00
CA VAL A 80 0.06 9.41 -1.34
C VAL A 80 -1.33 8.76 -1.31
N ARG A 81 -2.37 9.53 -0.95
CA ARG A 81 -3.76 9.08 -0.98
C ARG A 81 -4.16 8.59 -2.37
N GLU A 82 -3.85 9.37 -3.42
CA GLU A 82 -4.18 9.03 -4.82
C GLU A 82 -3.55 7.69 -5.21
N LYS A 83 -2.25 7.53 -4.99
CA LYS A 83 -1.51 6.28 -5.25
C LYS A 83 -2.14 5.08 -4.54
N MET A 84 -2.44 5.23 -3.26
CA MET A 84 -3.03 4.18 -2.42
C MET A 84 -4.43 3.77 -2.89
N ILE A 85 -5.29 4.74 -3.19
CA ILE A 85 -6.65 4.46 -3.68
C ILE A 85 -6.59 3.80 -5.06
N ASN A 86 -5.71 4.26 -5.95
CA ASN A 86 -5.56 3.69 -7.28
C ASN A 86 -5.04 2.24 -7.20
N ALA A 87 -4.04 1.97 -6.37
CA ALA A 87 -3.52 0.62 -6.16
C ALA A 87 -4.57 -0.34 -5.59
N PHE A 88 -5.30 0.10 -4.57
CA PHE A 88 -6.43 -0.67 -4.04
C PHE A 88 -7.50 -0.94 -5.12
N SER A 89 -7.90 0.09 -5.85
CA SER A 89 -8.94 0.00 -6.88
C SER A 89 -8.53 -0.91 -8.03
N LEU A 90 -7.27 -0.81 -8.47
CA LEU A 90 -6.73 -1.65 -9.53
C LEU A 90 -6.62 -3.11 -9.09
N CYS A 91 -6.20 -3.38 -7.86
CA CYS A 91 -6.24 -4.75 -7.29
C CYS A 91 -7.66 -5.32 -7.37
N TRP A 92 -8.65 -4.55 -6.94
CA TRP A 92 -10.04 -5.00 -6.93
C TRP A 92 -10.58 -5.22 -8.35
N ALA A 93 -10.30 -4.29 -9.26
CA ALA A 93 -10.67 -4.42 -10.66
C ALA A 93 -10.04 -5.68 -11.29
N SER A 94 -8.80 -5.98 -10.94
CA SER A 94 -8.08 -7.20 -11.34
C SER A 94 -8.73 -8.47 -10.78
N CYS A 95 -9.07 -8.52 -9.49
CA CYS A 95 -9.81 -9.65 -8.88
C CYS A 95 -11.19 -9.84 -9.54
N LEU A 96 -11.85 -8.74 -9.91
CA LEU A 96 -13.13 -8.73 -10.63
C LEU A 96 -12.99 -9.00 -12.14
N LYS A 97 -11.79 -9.34 -12.62
CA LYS A 97 -11.48 -9.69 -14.02
C LYS A 97 -11.81 -8.57 -15.01
N ARG A 98 -11.70 -7.30 -14.60
CA ARG A 98 -11.93 -6.13 -15.47
C ARG A 98 -10.74 -5.82 -16.39
N HIS A 99 -9.56 -6.34 -16.06
CA HIS A 99 -8.34 -6.18 -16.85
C HIS A 99 -7.83 -7.56 -17.27
N GLU A 100 -7.76 -7.81 -18.57
CA GLU A 100 -7.32 -9.12 -19.12
C GLU A 100 -5.88 -9.43 -18.73
N GLN A 101 -5.01 -8.40 -18.74
CA GLN A 101 -3.59 -8.51 -18.36
C GLN A 101 -3.42 -9.04 -16.93
N ALA A 102 -4.38 -8.74 -16.04
CA ALA A 102 -4.32 -9.15 -14.64
C ALA A 102 -4.50 -10.66 -14.45
N ALA A 103 -5.18 -11.35 -15.39
CA ALA A 103 -5.45 -12.78 -15.27
C ALA A 103 -4.17 -13.62 -15.19
N GLU A 104 -3.12 -13.19 -15.89
CA GLU A 104 -1.82 -13.88 -15.95
C GLU A 104 -0.85 -13.45 -14.84
N GLU A 105 -0.90 -12.19 -14.41
CA GLU A 105 0.13 -11.64 -13.51
C GLU A 105 -0.29 -11.57 -12.03
N LEU A 106 -1.59 -11.46 -11.75
CA LEU A 106 -2.07 -11.40 -10.37
C LEU A 106 -1.80 -12.76 -9.71
N PRO A 107 -1.11 -12.82 -8.56
CA PRO A 107 -0.84 -14.09 -7.91
C PRO A 107 -2.13 -14.79 -7.46
N GLU A 108 -2.12 -16.13 -7.44
CA GLU A 108 -3.31 -16.92 -7.09
C GLU A 108 -3.93 -16.55 -5.72
N PRO A 109 -3.14 -16.34 -4.65
CA PRO A 109 -3.70 -15.92 -3.36
C PRO A 109 -4.49 -14.60 -3.40
N PHE A 110 -4.19 -13.70 -4.34
CA PHE A 110 -4.96 -12.47 -4.54
C PHE A 110 -6.28 -12.72 -5.28
N LYS A 111 -6.32 -13.68 -6.21
CA LYS A 111 -7.54 -14.07 -6.92
C LYS A 111 -8.55 -14.76 -6.00
N GLU A 112 -8.05 -15.44 -4.98
CA GLU A 112 -8.83 -16.17 -3.97
C GLU A 112 -9.31 -15.30 -2.80
N LEU A 113 -8.96 -14.00 -2.78
CA LEU A 113 -9.43 -13.10 -1.73
C LEU A 113 -10.96 -13.07 -1.68
N ASP A 114 -11.52 -13.37 -0.52
CA ASP A 114 -12.92 -13.04 -0.25
C ASP A 114 -13.05 -11.53 -0.12
N LEU A 115 -13.44 -10.93 -1.23
CA LEU A 115 -13.62 -9.50 -1.39
C LEU A 115 -14.59 -8.90 -0.35
N SER A 116 -15.54 -9.70 0.16
CA SER A 116 -16.51 -9.23 1.15
C SER A 116 -15.96 -9.17 2.58
N GLN A 117 -14.88 -9.91 2.86
CA GLN A 117 -14.31 -10.07 4.21
C GLN A 117 -12.87 -9.57 4.33
N ALA A 118 -12.17 -9.37 3.22
CA ALA A 118 -10.77 -8.98 3.22
C ALA A 118 -10.57 -7.66 3.99
N CYS A 119 -9.71 -7.70 5.01
CA CYS A 119 -9.29 -6.50 5.70
C CYS A 119 -8.32 -5.72 4.82
N VAL A 120 -8.41 -4.38 4.80
CA VAL A 120 -7.49 -3.54 4.03
C VAL A 120 -6.70 -2.62 4.95
N ARG A 121 -5.39 -2.51 4.70
CA ARG A 121 -4.52 -1.52 5.36
C ARG A 121 -3.74 -0.72 4.31
N PHE A 122 -3.80 0.60 4.43
CA PHE A 122 -2.99 1.54 3.70
C PHE A 122 -1.76 1.90 4.54
N ILE A 123 -0.58 1.57 4.04
CA ILE A 123 0.67 1.70 4.80
C ILE A 123 1.60 2.64 4.06
N LEU A 124 1.97 3.73 4.72
CA LEU A 124 3.03 4.64 4.27
C LEU A 124 4.28 4.35 5.09
N VAL A 125 5.38 3.99 4.42
CA VAL A 125 6.68 3.79 5.05
C VAL A 125 7.60 4.94 4.68
N ILE A 126 8.17 5.64 5.66
CA ILE A 126 9.03 6.80 5.44
C ILE A 126 10.40 6.56 6.05
N ASN A 127 11.42 6.51 5.19
CA ASN A 127 12.80 6.28 5.62
C ASN A 127 13.38 7.50 6.35
N GLY A 128 14.15 7.26 7.42
CA GLY A 128 14.91 8.26 8.17
C GLY A 128 14.07 9.13 9.10
N HIS A 129 12.78 8.83 9.27
CA HIS A 129 11.89 9.58 10.15
C HIS A 129 11.99 9.10 11.61
N ARG A 130 11.96 10.04 12.56
CA ARG A 130 11.78 9.71 13.98
C ARG A 130 10.31 9.35 14.24
N GLU A 131 10.05 8.42 15.15
CA GLU A 131 8.67 8.02 15.49
C GLU A 131 7.79 9.20 15.91
N SER A 132 8.35 10.16 16.65
CA SER A 132 7.63 11.37 17.07
C SER A 132 7.18 12.27 15.91
N TRP A 133 7.73 12.09 14.70
CA TRP A 133 7.34 12.83 13.51
C TRP A 133 6.21 12.15 12.73
N LEU A 134 5.82 10.92 13.08
CA LEU A 134 4.84 10.15 12.32
C LEU A 134 3.39 10.60 12.60
N ALA A 135 3.10 11.09 13.81
CA ALA A 135 1.74 11.40 14.23
C ALA A 135 1.02 12.42 13.31
N PRO A 136 1.64 13.55 12.91
CA PRO A 136 0.97 14.48 11.99
C PRO A 136 0.64 13.87 10.61
N LEU A 137 1.54 13.04 10.08
CA LEU A 137 1.33 12.34 8.81
C LEU A 137 0.23 11.28 8.93
N GLN A 138 0.22 10.53 10.04
CA GLN A 138 -0.79 9.54 10.37
C GLN A 138 -2.19 10.16 10.41
N GLU A 139 -2.35 11.27 11.11
CA GLU A 139 -3.64 11.95 11.25
C GLU A 139 -4.10 12.54 9.90
N ALA A 140 -3.21 13.23 9.18
CA ALA A 140 -3.52 13.82 7.88
C ALA A 140 -3.91 12.77 6.83
N LEU A 141 -3.15 11.68 6.73
CA LEU A 141 -3.44 10.61 5.78
C LEU A 141 -4.73 9.87 6.15
N ARG A 142 -4.99 9.65 7.45
CA ARG A 142 -6.24 9.04 7.91
C ARG A 142 -7.45 9.90 7.55
N GLU A 143 -7.39 11.21 7.77
CA GLU A 143 -8.49 12.11 7.36
C GLU A 143 -8.64 12.15 5.84
N ALA A 144 -7.55 12.18 5.07
CA ALA A 144 -7.59 12.18 3.62
C ALA A 144 -8.21 10.88 3.05
N LEU A 145 -7.96 9.73 3.68
CA LEU A 145 -8.55 8.44 3.32
C LEU A 145 -9.93 8.18 3.94
N ARG A 146 -10.41 9.05 4.84
CA ARG A 146 -11.67 8.86 5.58
C ARG A 146 -12.89 8.59 4.68
N PRO A 147 -13.08 9.27 3.54
CA PRO A 147 -14.18 8.93 2.63
C PRO A 147 -14.09 7.47 2.16
N THR A 148 -12.91 7.03 1.73
CA THR A 148 -12.67 5.66 1.28
C THR A 148 -12.93 4.66 2.41
N ILE A 149 -12.40 4.90 3.61
CA ILE A 149 -12.59 4.04 4.78
C ILE A 149 -14.08 3.87 5.11
N LYS A 150 -14.85 4.97 5.10
CA LYS A 150 -16.29 4.94 5.36
C LYS A 150 -17.05 4.21 4.27
N THR A 151 -16.78 4.51 3.00
CA THR A 151 -17.45 3.89 1.85
C THR A 151 -17.26 2.38 1.83
N TRP A 152 -16.05 1.91 2.13
CA TRP A 152 -15.72 0.49 2.12
C TRP A 152 -15.90 -0.21 3.47
N ARG A 153 -16.32 0.52 4.51
CA ARG A 153 -16.49 0.01 5.88
C ARG A 153 -15.21 -0.67 6.43
N PHE A 154 -14.05 -0.10 6.15
CA PHE A 154 -12.80 -0.62 6.70
C PHE A 154 -12.68 -0.35 8.20
N GLY A 155 -11.91 -1.20 8.88
CA GLY A 155 -11.69 -1.09 10.33
C GLY A 155 -10.90 0.17 10.73
N PRO A 156 -10.92 0.56 12.02
CA PRO A 156 -10.31 1.80 12.50
C PRO A 156 -8.78 1.87 12.30
N ASN A 157 -8.12 0.72 12.16
CA ASN A 157 -6.67 0.60 11.98
C ASN A 157 -6.29 0.38 10.50
N SER A 158 -7.11 0.86 9.55
CA SER A 158 -6.88 0.68 8.11
C SER A 158 -5.84 1.64 7.53
N VAL A 159 -5.29 2.59 8.29
CA VAL A 159 -4.23 3.50 7.85
C VAL A 159 -3.10 3.47 8.85
N THR A 160 -1.88 3.33 8.37
CA THR A 160 -0.68 3.22 9.21
C THR A 160 0.48 3.94 8.57
N VAL A 161 1.11 4.87 9.30
CA VAL A 161 2.34 5.56 8.88
C VAL A 161 3.46 5.13 9.81
N ILE A 162 4.52 4.57 9.22
CA ILE A 162 5.65 3.99 9.95
C ILE A 162 6.98 4.46 9.35
N ASN A 163 8.04 4.39 10.15
CA ASN A 163 9.40 4.55 9.66
C ASN A 163 10.06 3.17 9.40
N GLU A 164 11.32 3.18 8.98
CA GLU A 164 12.11 1.97 8.74
C GLU A 164 12.28 1.10 10.00
N THR A 165 12.37 1.71 11.18
CA THR A 165 12.53 0.98 12.45
C THR A 165 11.28 0.14 12.74
N LEU A 166 10.10 0.75 12.64
CA LEU A 166 8.82 0.06 12.80
C LEU A 166 8.56 -0.93 11.65
N ALA A 167 8.95 -0.59 10.42
CA ALA A 167 8.83 -1.48 9.27
C ALA A 167 9.62 -2.80 9.44
N LYS A 168 10.81 -2.75 10.05
CA LYS A 168 11.55 -3.96 10.45
C LYS A 168 10.79 -4.77 11.49
N GLN A 169 10.21 -4.12 12.51
CA GLN A 169 9.44 -4.82 13.55
C GLN A 169 8.19 -5.52 13.01
N TYR A 170 7.60 -5.01 11.93
CA TYR A 170 6.44 -5.61 11.27
C TYR A 170 6.81 -6.60 10.14
N ASP A 171 8.10 -6.93 9.98
CA ASP A 171 8.63 -7.77 8.90
C ASP A 171 8.27 -7.25 7.49
N LEU A 172 8.15 -5.92 7.31
CA LEU A 172 8.03 -5.33 5.98
C LEU A 172 9.40 -5.25 5.28
N ILE A 173 10.47 -4.94 6.01
CA ILE A 173 11.81 -4.73 5.44
C ILE A 173 12.88 -5.51 6.21
N LEU A 174 14.02 -5.78 5.57
CA LEU A 174 15.24 -6.35 6.19
C LEU A 174 15.93 -5.35 7.13
#